data_AF-A0A8J3REK0-F1
#
_entry.id   AF-A0A8J3REK0-F1
#
_cell.length_a   1.000
_cell.length_b   1.000
_cell.length_c   1.000
_cell.angle_alpha   90.00
_cell.angle_beta   90.00
_cell.angle_gamma   90.00
#
_symmetry.space_group_name_H-M   'P 1'
#
loop_
_entity.id
_entity.type
_entity.pdbx_description
1 polymer ?
#
loop_
_entity_poly.entity_id
_entity_poly.type
_entity_poly.pdbx_seq_one_letter_code
_entity_poly.pdbx_strand_id
1 'polypeptide(L)'
;MTEVSRNNGHSRHDLWEIALTGSFSRDNLDLAASAQELADRAPAGSLHHAAARSVAITCATTRDADQARTTLDGLTPEDVRKAALELFDRLSAAPES
;
A
#
# COMPACT_ATOMS: atom_id res chain seq x y z
N MET A 1 41.63 -35.34 -28.61
CA MET A 1 41.77 -35.40 -27.15
C MET A 1 41.68 -33.96 -26.63
N THR A 2 40.44 -33.45 -26.59
CA THR A 2 39.70 -33.02 -25.37
C THR A 2 40.11 -31.60 -24.94
N GLU A 3 39.42 -30.56 -25.41
CA GLU A 3 38.33 -29.84 -24.71
C GLU A 3 38.71 -29.34 -23.31
N VAL A 4 38.64 -28.02 -23.10
CA VAL A 4 37.99 -27.38 -21.95
C VAL A 4 37.83 -25.90 -22.29
N SER A 5 36.59 -25.53 -22.61
CA SER A 5 36.09 -24.16 -22.57
C SER A 5 36.17 -23.61 -21.15
N ARG A 6 36.74 -22.42 -20.98
CA ARG A 6 36.43 -21.56 -19.83
C ARG A 6 35.96 -20.21 -20.35
N ASN A 7 34.69 -20.19 -20.74
CA ASN A 7 33.92 -18.97 -20.86
C ASN A 7 33.54 -18.51 -19.45
N ASN A 8 34.11 -17.42 -18.97
CA ASN A 8 33.57 -16.69 -17.82
C ASN A 8 33.97 -15.22 -17.90
N GLY A 9 33.24 -14.46 -18.72
CA GLY A 9 33.29 -13.00 -18.73
C GLY A 9 31.91 -12.47 -18.42
N HIS A 10 31.70 -12.11 -17.15
CA HIS A 10 30.50 -11.50 -16.56
C HIS A 10 29.56 -10.80 -17.56
N SER A 11 28.39 -11.39 -17.75
CA SER A 11 27.24 -10.72 -18.34
C SER A 11 26.94 -9.45 -17.56
N ARG A 12 26.98 -8.29 -18.22
CA ARG A 12 26.57 -6.97 -17.70
C ARG A 12 25.05 -6.87 -17.44
N HIS A 13 24.40 -8.00 -17.16
CA HIS A 13 22.95 -8.14 -17.01
C HIS A 13 22.49 -8.23 -15.55
N ASP A 14 23.38 -8.19 -14.55
CA ASP A 14 22.99 -8.22 -13.13
C ASP A 14 22.83 -6.84 -12.48
N LEU A 15 23.08 -5.74 -13.21
CA LEU A 15 23.06 -4.38 -12.64
C LEU A 15 21.70 -3.65 -12.74
N TRP A 16 20.71 -4.18 -13.46
CA TRP A 16 19.38 -3.57 -13.53
C TRP A 16 18.38 -4.15 -12.52
N GLU A 17 18.66 -5.33 -11.95
CA GLU A 17 17.77 -5.96 -10.96
C GLU A 17 17.86 -5.31 -9.56
N ILE A 18 18.96 -4.59 -9.28
CA ILE A 18 19.19 -3.96 -7.97
C ILE A 18 18.55 -2.56 -7.89
N ALA A 19 18.33 -1.90 -9.04
CA ALA A 19 17.75 -0.55 -9.09
C ALA A 19 16.22 -0.53 -8.90
N LEU A 20 15.53 -1.67 -9.08
CA LEU A 20 14.07 -1.74 -9.01
C LEU A 20 13.56 -1.91 -7.58
N THR A 21 14.31 -2.57 -6.70
CA THR A 21 13.88 -2.82 -5.30
C THR A 21 13.88 -1.56 -4.42
N GLY A 22 14.56 -0.49 -4.84
CA GLY A 22 14.64 0.79 -4.12
C GLY A 22 13.58 1.83 -4.49
N SER A 23 12.96 1.72 -5.68
CA SER A 23 11.95 2.69 -6.14
C SER A 23 10.58 2.43 -5.51
N PHE A 24 10.11 1.18 -5.47
CA PHE A 24 8.74 0.85 -5.01
C PHE A 24 8.42 1.34 -3.59
N SER A 25 9.39 1.27 -2.67
CA SER A 25 9.20 1.74 -1.31
C SER A 25 9.08 3.28 -1.23
N ARG A 26 9.66 4.00 -2.20
CA ARG A 26 9.54 5.45 -2.32
C ARG A 26 8.24 5.84 -3.01
N ASP A 27 7.79 5.05 -3.98
CA ASP A 27 6.51 5.24 -4.68
C ASP A 27 5.32 5.11 -3.73
N ASN A 28 5.32 4.12 -2.82
CA ASN A 28 4.25 3.96 -1.84
C ASN A 28 4.20 5.08 -0.80
N LEU A 29 5.35 5.54 -0.33
CA LEU A 29 5.42 6.66 0.60
C LEU A 29 4.98 7.98 -0.05
N ASP A 30 5.32 8.19 -1.32
CA ASP A 30 4.85 9.34 -2.10
C ASP A 30 3.34 9.29 -2.34
N LEU A 31 2.81 8.11 -2.68
CA LEU A 31 1.38 7.89 -2.85
C LEU A 31 0.62 8.07 -1.54
N ALA A 32 1.19 7.62 -0.42
CA ALA A 32 0.62 7.84 0.91
C ALA A 32 0.55 9.34 1.27
N ALA A 33 1.61 10.09 0.98
CA ALA A 33 1.64 11.54 1.19
C ALA A 33 0.60 12.26 0.33
N SER A 34 0.52 11.91 -0.96
CA SER A 34 -0.49 12.46 -1.88
C SER A 34 -1.92 12.15 -1.43
N ALA A 35 -2.18 10.92 -0.99
CA ALA A 35 -3.48 10.52 -0.46
C ALA A 35 -3.83 11.26 0.85
N GLN A 36 -2.84 11.53 1.70
CA GLN A 36 -3.03 12.31 2.91
C GLN A 36 -3.38 13.77 2.61
N GLU A 37 -2.73 14.40 1.61
CA GLU A 37 -3.10 15.75 1.17
C GLU A 37 -4.52 15.81 0.59
N LEU A 38 -4.93 14.79 -0.16
CA LEU A 38 -6.30 14.70 -0.65
C LEU A 38 -7.32 14.53 0.48
N ALA A 39 -6.97 13.77 1.52
CA ALA A 39 -7.81 13.64 2.71
C ALA A 39 -7.95 15.00 3.41
N ASP A 40 -6.86 15.73 3.63
CA ASP A 40 -6.86 17.03 4.31
C ASP A 40 -7.70 18.09 3.58
N ARG A 41 -7.70 18.04 2.24
CA ARG A 41 -8.48 18.95 1.38
C ARG A 41 -9.96 18.58 1.28
N ALA A 42 -10.34 17.34 1.63
CA ALA A 42 -11.71 16.87 1.51
C ALA A 42 -12.54 17.25 2.75
N PRO A 43 -13.84 17.57 2.60
CA PRO A 43 -14.70 17.87 3.74
C PRO A 43 -14.79 16.65 4.67
N ALA A 44 -14.56 16.88 5.96
CA ALA A 44 -14.61 15.83 6.98
C ALA A 44 -15.95 15.06 6.93
N GLY A 45 -15.89 13.73 7.04
CA GLY A 45 -17.07 12.86 6.94
C GLY A 45 -17.49 12.51 5.51
N SER A 46 -16.84 13.07 4.49
CA SER A 46 -17.11 12.69 3.10
C SER A 46 -16.50 11.34 2.74
N LEU A 47 -17.14 10.61 1.81
CA LEU A 47 -16.61 9.34 1.30
C LEU A 47 -15.19 9.49 0.73
N HIS A 48 -14.92 10.59 0.01
CA HIS A 48 -13.57 10.88 -0.49
C HIS A 48 -12.54 11.11 0.61
N HIS A 49 -12.90 11.80 1.69
CA HIS A 49 -12.02 11.99 2.85
C HIS A 49 -11.67 10.63 3.49
N ALA A 50 -12.68 9.76 3.68
CA ALA A 50 -12.48 8.43 4.24
C ALA A 50 -11.64 7.53 3.33
N ALA A 51 -11.93 7.53 2.02
CA ALA A 51 -11.19 6.74 1.04
C ALA A 51 -9.72 7.18 0.95
N ALA A 52 -9.47 8.49 0.85
CA ALA A 52 -8.12 9.04 0.78
C ALA A 52 -7.29 8.69 2.03
N ARG A 53 -7.90 8.79 3.22
CA ARG A 53 -7.25 8.38 4.47
C ARG A 53 -6.95 6.88 4.52
N SER A 54 -7.86 6.06 4.02
CA SER A 54 -7.66 4.60 3.95
C SER A 54 -6.50 4.24 3.01
N VAL A 55 -6.42 4.89 1.84
CA VAL A 55 -5.31 4.71 0.89
C VAL A 55 -3.99 5.15 1.51
N ALA A 56 -3.97 6.30 2.20
CA ALA A 56 -2.77 6.82 2.86
C ALA A 56 -2.21 5.82 3.89
N ILE A 57 -3.08 5.25 4.73
CA ILE A 57 -2.69 4.26 5.74
C ILE A 57 -2.19 2.96 5.08
N THR A 58 -2.92 2.44 4.09
CA THR A 58 -2.53 1.20 3.40
C THR A 58 -1.19 1.38 2.68
N CYS A 59 -0.98 2.47 1.96
CA CYS A 59 0.27 2.74 1.27
C CYS A 59 1.44 3.00 2.24
N ALA A 60 1.17 3.60 3.41
CA ALA A 60 2.21 3.81 4.44
C ALA A 60 2.64 2.51 5.15
N THR A 61 1.75 1.51 5.22
CA THR A 61 2.00 0.24 5.92
C THR A 61 2.43 -0.89 4.98
N THR A 62 2.31 -0.70 3.67
CA THR A 62 2.72 -1.68 2.65
C THR A 62 3.97 -1.21 1.92
N ARG A 63 4.87 -2.15 1.61
CA ARG A 63 6.13 -1.85 0.91
C ARG A 63 5.99 -1.77 -0.61
N ASP A 64 4.91 -2.36 -1.13
CA ASP A 64 4.68 -2.55 -2.55
C ASP A 64 3.27 -2.08 -2.95
N ALA A 65 3.16 -1.46 -4.13
CA ALA A 65 1.93 -0.85 -4.62
C ALA A 65 0.89 -1.90 -5.05
N ASP A 66 1.33 -3.05 -5.56
CA ASP A 66 0.46 -4.17 -5.94
C ASP A 66 -0.15 -4.83 -4.69
N GLN A 67 0.64 -4.97 -3.63
CA GLN A 67 0.16 -5.37 -2.30
C GLN A 67 -0.85 -4.38 -1.72
N ALA A 68 -0.57 -3.08 -1.82
CA ALA A 68 -1.51 -2.03 -1.38
C ALA A 68 -2.84 -2.14 -2.13
N ARG A 69 -2.78 -2.30 -3.46
CA ARG A 69 -3.94 -2.43 -4.32
C ARG A 69 -4.73 -3.70 -4.02
N THR A 70 -4.07 -4.84 -3.87
CA THR A 70 -4.71 -6.12 -3.51
C THR A 70 -5.44 -6.03 -2.18
N THR A 71 -4.82 -5.35 -1.20
CA THR A 71 -5.44 -5.11 0.11
C THR A 71 -6.71 -4.26 0.01
N LEU A 72 -6.71 -3.25 -0.87
CA LEU A 72 -7.87 -2.38 -1.10
C LEU A 72 -8.95 -3.05 -1.97
N ASP A 73 -8.55 -3.86 -2.94
CA ASP A 73 -9.45 -4.57 -3.88
C ASP A 73 -10.35 -5.58 -3.15
N GLY A 74 -9.81 -6.24 -2.12
CA GLY A 74 -10.57 -7.16 -1.27
C GLY A 74 -11.63 -6.49 -0.37
N LEU A 75 -11.72 -5.15 -0.35
CA LEU A 75 -12.64 -4.41 0.52
C LEU A 75 -13.72 -3.72 -0.28
N THR A 76 -14.97 -4.18 -0.15
CA THR A 76 -16.10 -3.45 -0.74
C THR A 76 -16.48 -2.26 0.16
N PRO A 77 -16.99 -1.15 -0.42
CA PRO A 77 -17.48 -0.02 0.37
C PRO A 77 -18.59 -0.42 1.36
N GLU A 78 -19.38 -1.43 1.02
CA GLU A 78 -20.46 -1.93 1.87
C GLU A 78 -19.93 -2.70 3.08
N ASP A 79 -18.91 -3.55 2.90
CA ASP A 79 -18.26 -4.28 3.99
C ASP A 79 -17.54 -3.32 4.94
N VAL A 80 -16.83 -2.33 4.40
CA VAL A 80 -16.17 -1.29 5.19
C VAL A 80 -17.20 -0.49 6.00
N ARG A 81 -18.34 -0.13 5.39
CA ARG A 81 -19.41 0.58 6.10
C ARG A 81 -20.02 -0.26 7.23
N LYS A 82 -20.30 -1.54 6.97
CA LYS A 82 -20.83 -2.46 7.99
C LYS A 82 -19.85 -2.61 9.15
N ALA A 83 -18.59 -2.96 8.85
CA ALA A 83 -17.55 -3.13 9.86
C ALA A 83 -17.32 -1.85 10.68
N ALA A 84 -17.37 -0.67 10.05
CA ALA A 84 -17.24 0.61 10.73
C ALA A 84 -18.41 0.88 11.70
N LEU A 85 -19.65 0.61 11.29
CA LEU A 85 -20.83 0.76 12.15
C LEU A 85 -20.82 -0.26 13.30
N GLU A 86 -20.46 -1.51 13.04
CA GLU A 86 -20.33 -2.55 14.07
C GLU A 86 -19.22 -2.23 15.08
N LEU A 87 -18.10 -1.65 14.63
CA LEU A 87 -17.04 -1.19 15.52
C LEU A 87 -17.50 0.01 16.35
N PHE A 88 -18.18 0.97 15.71
CA PHE A 88 -18.72 2.14 16.41
C PHE A 88 -19.75 1.74 17.48
N ASP A 89 -20.66 0.83 17.15
CA ASP A 89 -21.65 0.29 18.07
C ASP A 89 -20.96 -0.38 19.26
N ARG A 90 -19.99 -1.27 19.01
CA ARG A 90 -19.17 -1.89 20.08
C ARG A 90 -18.45 -0.89 20.98
N LEU A 91 -17.82 0.13 20.39
CA LEU A 91 -17.09 1.16 21.15
C LEU A 91 -18.05 2.08 21.95
N SER A 92 -19.24 2.35 21.42
CA SER A 92 -20.24 3.21 22.07
C SER A 92 -21.06 2.45 23.12
N ALA A 93 -21.26 1.15 22.92
CA ALA A 93 -21.94 0.25 23.84
C ALA A 93 -21.06 -0.17 25.02
N ALA A 94 -19.80 0.27 25.06
CA ALA A 94 -18.95 0.15 26.23
C ALA A 94 -18.95 1.44 27.07
N PRO A 95 -19.92 1.65 27.98
CA PRO A 95 -19.71 2.41 29.19
C PRO A 95 -19.47 1.43 30.34
N GLU A 96 -18.27 0.84 30.47
CA GLU A 96 -17.98 0.08 31.69
C GLU A 96 -16.54 0.21 32.18
N SER A 97 -16.45 1.10 33.19
CA SER A 97 -15.52 1.21 34.33
C SER A 97 -14.26 2.07 34.17
#